data_AF-A0A5A9YXC7-F1
#
_entry.id   AF-A0A5A9YXC7-F1
#
_cell.length_a   1.000
_cell.length_b   1.000
_cell.length_c   1.000
_cell.angle_alpha   90.00
_cell.angle_beta   90.00
_cell.angle_gamma   90.00
#
_symmetry.space_group_name_H-M   'P 1'
#
loop_
_entity.id
_entity.type
_entity.pdbx_description
1 polymer ?
#
loop_
_entity_poly.entity_id
_entity_poly.type
_entity_poly.pdbx_seq_one_letter_code
_entity_poly.pdbx_strand_id
1 'polypeptide(L)'
;RIACVVSVVSHTSRHTADSLRDTVLPRLRATVRAMERDLREAPAEPPAAPAGLATWTGASKQELGREFIESLARGLTVITAFGEGRAELTLTEVAQATGLARATARRALITLEHLGQVTSHGRAFRLTPRVLALGFPPLSRTTLPQIAAPHLADLADRLHDSASLAILAGDEIQYTARVAASRIMSVNITVGTRLPAYATSLGRVMVAGLPAAERGPFLTGLHALTPHTVTDPAALAAVLDDVREAGYALVDGELEEGLRSIAAPVRDRTGRVVAAVNVAMHSSRRTVEQCVSDVLPHLSATAGAIEADLRIAGRFTRPPLT
;
A
#
# COMPACT_ATOMS: atom_id res chain seq x y z
N ARG A 1 -13.82 32.35 6.82
CA ARG A 1 -12.36 32.11 6.89
C ARG A 1 -11.94 31.40 5.61
N ILE A 2 -10.76 31.70 5.06
CA ILE A 2 -10.23 30.96 3.90
C ILE A 2 -9.71 29.61 4.41
N ALA A 3 -10.26 28.50 3.89
CA ALA A 3 -9.87 27.16 4.29
C ALA A 3 -8.63 26.67 3.53
N CYS A 4 -8.61 26.88 2.21
CA CYS A 4 -7.49 26.60 1.32
C CYS A 4 -7.57 27.48 0.07
N VAL A 5 -6.56 27.40 -0.81
CA VAL A 5 -6.55 28.06 -2.12
C VAL A 5 -6.46 26.99 -3.20
N VAL A 6 -7.35 27.07 -4.20
CA VAL A 6 -7.31 26.22 -5.39
C VAL A 6 -6.62 26.99 -6.50
N SER A 7 -5.64 26.36 -7.16
CA SER A 7 -4.91 26.96 -8.28
C SER A 7 -4.97 26.05 -9.50
N VAL A 8 -4.98 26.66 -10.69
CA VAL A 8 -4.78 25.96 -11.96
C VAL A 8 -3.45 26.44 -12.53
N VAL A 9 -2.58 25.48 -12.84
CA VAL A 9 -1.25 25.75 -13.38
C VAL A 9 -1.26 25.39 -14.87
N SER A 10 -0.76 26.30 -15.71
CA SER A 10 -0.60 26.08 -17.14
C SER A 10 0.79 26.52 -17.60
N HIS A 11 1.15 26.12 -18.81
CA HIS A 11 2.39 26.53 -19.47
C HIS A 11 2.08 27.65 -20.46
N THR A 12 3.01 28.59 -20.63
CA THR A 12 2.85 29.76 -21.52
C THR A 12 2.67 29.39 -22.99
N SER A 13 3.13 28.19 -23.39
CA SER A 13 2.88 27.64 -24.73
C SER A 13 1.41 27.31 -25.00
N ARG A 14 0.56 27.20 -23.97
CA ARG A 14 -0.88 26.95 -24.10
C ARG A 14 -1.72 28.19 -23.80
N HIS A 15 -1.33 28.94 -22.78
CA HIS A 15 -2.08 30.11 -22.31
C HIS A 15 -1.14 31.21 -21.82
N THR A 16 -1.41 32.45 -22.22
CA THR A 16 -0.89 33.63 -21.50
C THR A 16 -1.58 33.78 -20.15
N ALA A 17 -1.09 34.66 -19.27
CA ALA A 17 -1.72 34.89 -17.97
C ALA A 17 -3.19 35.35 -18.09
N ASP A 18 -3.46 36.26 -19.04
CA ASP A 18 -4.82 36.78 -19.29
C ASP A 18 -5.70 35.71 -19.95
N SER A 19 -5.19 35.01 -20.98
CA SER A 19 -5.91 33.91 -21.62
C SER A 19 -6.25 32.80 -20.62
N LEU A 20 -5.33 32.45 -19.71
CA LEU A 20 -5.56 31.46 -18.66
C LEU A 20 -6.69 31.91 -17.74
N ARG A 21 -6.67 33.18 -17.31
CA ARG A 21 -7.71 33.76 -16.46
C ARG A 21 -9.06 33.67 -17.15
N ASP A 22 -9.17 34.17 -18.38
CA ASP A 22 -10.46 34.26 -19.07
C ASP A 22 -11.04 32.88 -19.41
N THR A 23 -10.16 31.94 -19.78
CA THR A 23 -10.57 30.58 -20.14
C THR A 23 -10.96 29.74 -18.93
N VAL A 24 -10.18 29.80 -17.84
CA VAL A 24 -10.29 28.83 -16.73
C VAL A 24 -11.08 29.37 -15.55
N LEU A 25 -11.06 30.68 -15.29
CA LEU A 25 -11.67 31.26 -14.09
C LEU A 25 -13.17 30.93 -13.93
N PRO A 26 -14.02 30.92 -14.97
CA PRO A 26 -15.42 30.53 -14.82
C PRO A 26 -15.57 29.09 -14.30
N ARG A 27 -14.78 28.15 -14.84
CA ARG A 27 -14.82 26.73 -14.46
C ARG A 27 -14.19 26.51 -13.09
N LEU A 28 -13.09 27.19 -12.79
CA LEU A 28 -12.46 27.18 -11.46
C LEU A 28 -13.44 27.67 -10.39
N ARG A 29 -14.18 28.75 -10.64
CA ARG A 29 -15.22 29.25 -9.71
C ARG A 29 -16.35 28.24 -9.51
N ALA A 30 -16.78 27.57 -10.57
CA ALA A 30 -17.79 26.51 -10.46
C ALA A 30 -17.28 25.33 -9.60
N THR A 31 -16.04 24.89 -9.82
CA THR A 31 -15.39 23.84 -9.00
C THR A 31 -15.25 24.27 -7.54
N VAL A 32 -14.79 25.49 -7.28
CA VAL A 32 -14.67 26.01 -5.89
C VAL A 32 -16.03 26.05 -5.20
N ARG A 33 -17.11 26.46 -5.88
CA ARG A 33 -18.47 26.43 -5.33
C ARG A 33 -18.94 25.02 -5.01
N ALA A 34 -18.60 24.03 -5.84
CA ALA A 34 -18.89 22.63 -5.56
C ALA A 34 -18.11 22.15 -4.32
N MET A 35 -16.81 22.43 -4.23
CA MET A 35 -16.00 22.12 -3.05
C MET A 35 -16.55 22.77 -1.77
N GLU A 36 -16.99 24.03 -1.84
CA GLU A 36 -17.63 24.74 -0.73
C GLU A 36 -18.97 24.11 -0.29
N ARG A 37 -19.71 23.49 -1.21
CA ARG A 37 -20.92 22.74 -0.91
C ARG A 37 -20.57 21.41 -0.25
N ASP A 38 -19.60 20.67 -0.80
CA ASP A 38 -19.16 19.40 -0.23
C ASP A 38 -18.63 19.58 1.20
N LEU A 39 -17.89 20.68 1.46
CA LEU A 39 -17.44 21.05 2.80
C LEU A 39 -18.58 21.40 3.77
N ARG A 40 -19.72 21.90 3.25
CA ARG A 40 -20.91 22.19 4.06
C ARG A 40 -21.73 20.94 4.36
N GLU A 41 -21.75 20.00 3.43
CA GLU A 41 -22.55 18.77 3.48
C GLU A 41 -21.78 17.57 4.09
N ALA A 42 -20.48 17.72 4.34
CA ALA A 42 -19.64 16.66 4.92
C ALA A 42 -20.20 16.18 6.26
N PRO A 43 -20.45 14.86 6.42
CA PRO A 43 -20.99 14.30 7.67
C PRO A 43 -20.00 14.53 8.83
N ALA A 44 -20.56 14.84 9.99
CA ALA A 44 -19.80 15.28 11.16
C ALA A 44 -19.26 14.14 12.04
N GLU A 45 -19.54 12.88 11.70
CA GLU A 45 -19.38 11.79 12.66
C GLU A 45 -17.91 11.40 12.84
N PRO A 46 -17.29 11.71 13.99
CA PRO A 46 -15.91 11.34 14.23
C PRO A 46 -15.83 9.83 14.44
N PRO A 47 -14.81 9.15 13.89
CA PRO A 47 -14.50 7.80 14.33
C PRO A 47 -14.23 7.78 15.84
N ALA A 48 -14.52 6.65 16.49
CA ALA A 48 -14.34 6.47 17.92
C ALA A 48 -12.96 6.97 18.40
N ALA A 49 -12.94 7.65 19.54
CA ALA A 49 -11.70 8.17 20.11
C ALA A 49 -10.75 7.00 20.41
N PRO A 50 -9.52 7.00 19.86
CA PRO A 50 -8.53 5.98 20.19
C PRO A 50 -8.13 6.13 21.65
N ALA A 51 -7.63 5.04 22.24
CA ALA A 51 -7.10 5.03 23.59
C ALA A 51 -5.77 4.26 23.62
N GLY A 52 -4.80 4.77 24.39
CA GLY A 52 -3.54 4.07 24.63
C GLY A 52 -2.58 4.02 23.44
N LEU A 53 -2.59 5.00 22.54
CA LEU A 53 -1.71 4.99 21.35
C LEU A 53 -0.20 4.88 21.67
N ALA A 54 0.25 5.30 22.85
CA ALA A 54 1.66 5.29 23.25
C ALA A 54 2.03 4.17 24.24
N THR A 55 1.12 3.25 24.57
CA THR A 55 1.35 2.20 25.58
C THR A 55 2.46 1.23 25.19
N TRP A 56 2.63 0.98 23.89
CA TRP A 56 3.69 0.12 23.33
C TRP A 56 5.11 0.56 23.70
N THR A 57 5.31 1.87 23.94
CA THR A 57 6.65 2.44 24.19
C THR A 57 7.33 1.87 25.44
N GLY A 58 6.55 1.45 26.44
CA GLY A 58 7.07 0.86 27.67
C GLY A 58 7.70 -0.51 27.44
N ALA A 59 7.05 -1.36 26.63
CA ALA A 59 7.58 -2.69 26.28
C ALA A 59 8.88 -2.56 25.49
N SER A 60 8.93 -1.70 24.47
CA SER A 60 10.16 -1.45 23.70
C SER A 60 11.28 -0.87 24.56
N LYS A 61 10.96 -0.05 25.57
CA LYS A 61 11.97 0.48 26.50
C LYS A 61 12.58 -0.60 27.38
N GLN A 62 11.80 -1.59 27.80
CA GLN A 62 12.28 -2.74 28.57
C GLN A 62 13.18 -3.64 27.72
N GLU A 63 12.80 -3.88 26.47
CA GLU A 63 13.55 -4.73 25.53
C GLU A 63 14.86 -4.08 25.06
N LEU A 64 14.81 -2.81 24.61
CA LEU A 64 15.93 -2.13 23.95
C LEU A 64 16.79 -1.28 24.90
N GLY A 65 16.35 -1.11 26.15
CA GLY A 65 17.11 -0.39 27.18
C GLY A 65 17.47 1.03 26.76
N ARG A 66 18.77 1.37 26.77
CA ARG A 66 19.27 2.74 26.51
C ARG A 66 19.17 3.17 25.04
N GLU A 67 19.16 2.22 24.10
CA GLU A 67 19.09 2.50 22.66
C GLU A 67 17.73 3.08 22.25
N PHE A 68 16.68 2.84 23.04
CA PHE A 68 15.35 3.38 22.78
C PHE A 68 15.08 4.69 23.53
N ILE A 69 14.90 5.78 22.78
CA ILE A 69 14.53 7.10 23.30
C ILE A 69 13.01 7.20 23.42
N GLU A 70 12.48 6.76 24.56
CA GLU A 70 11.04 6.69 24.84
C GLU A 70 10.33 8.05 24.74
N SER A 71 10.99 9.16 25.10
CA SER A 71 10.43 10.51 25.00
C SER A 71 10.19 10.94 23.55
N LEU A 72 11.08 10.56 22.62
CA LEU A 72 10.93 10.82 21.19
C LEU A 72 9.75 10.02 20.63
N ALA A 73 9.68 8.72 20.93
CA ALA A 73 8.59 7.86 20.50
C ALA A 73 7.22 8.39 20.97
N ARG A 74 7.12 8.78 22.25
CA ARG A 74 5.91 9.41 22.82
C ARG A 74 5.56 10.74 22.15
N GLY A 75 6.56 11.59 21.87
CA GLY A 75 6.37 12.86 21.18
C GLY A 75 5.79 12.68 19.77
N LEU A 76 6.34 11.74 18.99
CA LEU A 76 5.81 11.39 17.66
C LEU A 76 4.40 10.79 17.75
N THR A 77 4.12 9.99 18.78
CA THR A 77 2.80 9.39 19.01
C THR A 77 1.73 10.45 19.36
N VAL A 78 2.11 11.56 20.00
CA VAL A 78 1.17 12.67 20.24
C VAL A 78 0.67 13.27 18.92
N ILE A 79 1.48 13.31 17.86
CA ILE A 79 1.06 13.80 16.55
C ILE A 79 -0.04 12.90 15.96
N THR A 80 0.05 11.58 16.15
CA THR A 80 -0.94 10.61 15.63
C THR A 80 -2.26 10.61 16.41
N ALA A 81 -2.31 11.29 17.56
CA ALA A 81 -3.54 11.51 18.28
C ALA A 81 -4.50 12.44 17.52
N PHE A 82 -4.02 13.30 16.61
CA PHE A 82 -4.89 14.14 15.79
C PHE A 82 -5.35 13.40 14.52
N GLY A 83 -6.54 13.72 14.02
CA GLY A 83 -7.06 13.08 12.81
C GLY A 83 -8.41 13.62 12.36
N GLU A 84 -9.06 12.89 11.44
CA GLU A 84 -10.41 13.18 11.00
C GLU A 84 -11.40 13.13 12.19
N GLY A 85 -12.26 14.14 12.30
CA GLY A 85 -13.13 14.36 13.47
C GLY A 85 -12.41 14.77 14.77
N ARG A 86 -11.06 14.86 14.75
CA ARG A 86 -10.20 15.17 15.91
C ARG A 86 -9.10 16.16 15.54
N ALA A 87 -9.48 17.20 14.79
CA ALA A 87 -8.57 18.24 14.33
C ALA A 87 -8.11 19.18 15.46
N GLU A 88 -8.94 19.31 16.50
CA GLU A 88 -8.65 20.00 17.75
C GLU A 88 -8.75 19.05 18.92
N LEU A 89 -7.75 19.06 19.80
CA LEU A 89 -7.77 18.28 21.03
C LEU A 89 -7.28 19.13 22.19
N THR A 90 -7.95 19.02 23.33
CA THR A 90 -7.47 19.53 24.62
C THR A 90 -6.35 18.64 25.17
N LEU A 91 -5.61 19.15 26.15
CA LEU A 91 -4.59 18.35 26.86
C LEU A 91 -5.18 17.07 27.47
N THR A 92 -6.43 17.09 27.94
CA THR A 92 -7.09 15.91 28.51
C THR A 92 -7.33 14.86 27.43
N GLU A 93 -7.85 15.26 26.27
CA GLU A 93 -8.13 14.34 25.17
C GLU A 93 -6.84 13.79 24.57
N VAL A 94 -5.77 14.58 24.46
CA VAL A 94 -4.45 14.08 24.03
C VAL A 94 -3.92 13.04 25.02
N ALA A 95 -3.99 13.30 26.33
CA ALA A 95 -3.55 12.36 27.35
C ALA A 95 -4.36 11.05 27.30
N GLN A 96 -5.68 11.15 27.16
CA GLN A 96 -6.57 9.98 27.04
C GLN A 96 -6.28 9.18 25.76
N ALA A 97 -6.15 9.87 24.62
CA ALA A 97 -5.90 9.23 23.33
C ALA A 97 -4.56 8.48 23.31
N THR A 98 -3.53 9.08 23.91
CA THR A 98 -2.18 8.49 23.95
C THR A 98 -1.98 7.52 25.11
N GLY A 99 -2.80 7.58 26.17
CA GLY A 99 -2.56 6.86 27.42
C GLY A 99 -1.40 7.43 28.24
N LEU A 100 -0.91 8.63 27.92
CA LEU A 100 0.19 9.27 28.63
C LEU A 100 -0.31 10.01 29.87
N ALA A 101 0.52 10.04 30.91
CA ALA A 101 0.30 10.94 32.04
C ALA A 101 0.20 12.39 31.56
N ARG A 102 -0.72 13.16 32.16
CA ARG A 102 -1.04 14.55 31.74
C ARG A 102 0.21 15.44 31.66
N ALA A 103 1.14 15.31 32.60
CA ALA A 103 2.39 16.06 32.61
C ALA A 103 3.30 15.72 31.41
N THR A 104 3.36 14.44 31.03
CA THR A 104 4.14 13.95 29.88
C THR A 104 3.53 14.45 28.57
N ALA A 105 2.22 14.32 28.40
CA ALA A 105 1.51 14.84 27.23
C ALA A 105 1.70 16.35 27.07
N ARG A 106 1.63 17.10 28.18
CA ARG A 106 1.87 18.56 28.18
C ARG A 106 3.27 18.91 27.71
N ARG A 107 4.30 18.22 28.21
CA ARG A 107 5.70 18.46 27.80
C ARG A 107 5.92 18.16 26.32
N ALA A 108 5.31 17.08 25.81
CA ALA A 108 5.34 16.77 24.38
C ALA A 108 4.68 17.87 23.54
N LEU A 109 3.46 18.32 23.91
CA LEU A 109 2.76 19.39 23.21
C LEU A 109 3.54 20.72 23.21
N ILE A 110 4.14 21.12 24.33
CA ILE A 110 5.00 22.30 24.40
C ILE A 110 6.19 22.18 23.44
N THR A 111 6.81 20.99 23.39
CA THR A 111 7.94 20.74 22.47
C THR A 111 7.48 20.82 21.02
N LEU A 112 6.36 20.19 20.67
CA LEU A 112 5.79 20.22 19.32
C LEU A 112 5.34 21.62 18.91
N GLU A 113 4.83 22.42 19.85
CA GLU A 113 4.48 23.82 19.64
C GLU A 113 5.72 24.68 19.38
N HIS A 114 6.79 24.49 20.16
CA HIS A 114 8.08 25.14 19.92
C HIS A 114 8.69 24.77 18.55
N LEU A 115 8.53 23.51 18.12
CA LEU A 115 8.93 23.05 16.78
C LEU A 115 8.00 23.57 15.66
N GLY A 116 6.92 24.27 16.02
CA GLY A 116 5.91 24.80 15.11
C GLY A 116 5.02 23.72 14.46
N GLN A 117 5.04 22.49 14.97
CA GLN A 117 4.26 21.35 14.47
C GLN A 117 2.84 21.33 15.06
N VAL A 118 2.68 21.92 16.24
CA VAL A 118 1.39 22.13 16.91
C VAL A 118 1.21 23.63 17.14
N THR A 119 -0.04 24.09 17.17
CA THR A 119 -0.40 25.42 17.67
C THR A 119 -1.49 25.27 18.72
N SER A 120 -1.47 26.11 19.75
CA SER A 120 -2.58 26.21 20.71
C SER A 120 -3.53 27.35 20.36
N HIS A 121 -4.82 27.14 20.64
CA HIS A 121 -5.84 28.18 20.65
C HIS A 121 -6.75 27.98 21.88
N GLY A 122 -6.63 28.86 22.87
CA GLY A 122 -7.30 28.69 24.16
C GLY A 122 -6.84 27.42 24.88
N ARG A 123 -7.73 26.43 25.02
CA ARG A 123 -7.43 25.14 25.66
C ARG A 123 -7.19 23.99 24.68
N ALA A 124 -7.36 24.24 23.39
CA ALA A 124 -7.23 23.24 22.34
C ALA A 124 -5.90 23.38 21.59
N PHE A 125 -5.40 22.26 21.09
CA PHE A 125 -4.22 22.14 20.25
C PHE A 125 -4.65 21.69 18.85
N ARG A 126 -3.93 22.15 17.82
CA ARG A 126 -4.11 21.73 16.42
C ARG A 126 -2.75 21.40 15.80
N LEU A 127 -2.70 20.43 14.88
CA LEU A 127 -1.52 20.26 14.03
C LEU A 127 -1.40 21.43 13.04
N THR A 128 -0.18 21.80 12.71
CA THR A 128 0.13 22.74 11.63
C THR A 128 0.61 21.97 10.39
N PRO A 129 0.60 22.60 9.19
CA PRO A 129 1.19 21.99 7.99
C PRO A 129 2.68 21.64 8.12
N ARG A 130 3.40 22.18 9.11
CA ARG A 130 4.82 21.89 9.34
C ARG A 130 5.08 20.42 9.66
N VAL A 131 4.07 19.68 10.15
CA VAL A 131 4.13 18.22 10.31
C VAL A 131 4.43 17.52 8.98
N LEU A 132 3.96 18.06 7.84
CA LEU A 132 4.26 17.48 6.53
C LEU A 132 5.75 17.54 6.18
N ALA A 133 6.54 18.42 6.80
CA ALA A 133 7.99 18.43 6.58
C ALA A 133 8.69 17.16 7.13
N LEU A 134 8.00 16.36 7.96
CA LEU A 134 8.48 15.08 8.48
C LEU A 134 8.37 13.99 7.40
N GLY A 135 9.21 14.08 6.36
CA GLY A 135 9.38 13.03 5.35
C GLY A 135 8.24 12.88 4.34
N PHE A 136 7.13 13.63 4.44
CA PHE A 136 6.01 13.50 3.51
C PHE A 136 6.37 13.79 2.04
N PRO A 137 7.15 14.83 1.67
CA PRO A 137 7.42 15.14 0.26
C PRO A 137 8.07 13.98 -0.53
N PRO A 138 9.16 13.33 -0.06
CA PRO A 138 9.67 12.16 -0.75
C PRO A 138 8.72 10.95 -0.65
N LEU A 139 8.11 10.71 0.52
CA LEU A 139 7.23 9.55 0.72
C LEU A 139 5.92 9.60 -0.09
N SER A 140 5.44 10.81 -0.39
CA SER A 140 4.23 11.02 -1.21
C SER A 140 4.40 10.59 -2.67
N ARG A 141 5.65 10.34 -3.09
CA ARG A 141 6.00 9.86 -4.44
C ARG A 141 6.42 8.40 -4.44
N THR A 142 6.39 7.72 -3.28
CA THR A 142 6.80 6.32 -3.18
C THR A 142 5.88 5.45 -4.04
N THR A 143 6.46 4.67 -4.92
CA THR A 143 5.74 3.73 -5.78
C THR A 143 5.55 2.39 -5.08
N LEU A 144 4.56 1.60 -5.49
CA LEU A 144 4.36 0.25 -4.94
C LEU A 144 5.63 -0.64 -5.03
N PRO A 145 6.39 -0.63 -6.14
CA PRO A 145 7.67 -1.34 -6.22
C PRO A 145 8.69 -0.91 -5.15
N GLN A 146 8.76 0.39 -4.84
CA GLN A 146 9.64 0.91 -3.79
C GLN A 146 9.19 0.48 -2.40
N ILE A 147 7.87 0.41 -2.16
CA ILE A 147 7.31 -0.15 -0.92
C ILE A 147 7.66 -1.64 -0.80
N ALA A 148 7.49 -2.41 -1.88
CA ALA A 148 7.67 -3.86 -1.86
C ALA A 148 9.14 -4.30 -1.82
N ALA A 149 10.07 -3.53 -2.39
CA ALA A 149 11.48 -3.90 -2.53
C ALA A 149 12.16 -4.41 -1.23
N PRO A 150 12.10 -3.71 -0.08
CA PRO A 150 12.71 -4.21 1.15
C PRO A 150 12.06 -5.52 1.61
N HIS A 151 10.73 -5.64 1.54
CA HIS A 151 9.99 -6.83 1.94
C HIS A 151 10.31 -8.05 1.06
N LEU A 152 10.50 -7.83 -0.24
CA LEU A 152 10.90 -8.89 -1.19
C LEU A 152 12.34 -9.35 -0.94
N ALA A 153 13.27 -8.44 -0.61
CA ALA A 153 14.64 -8.80 -0.29
C ALA A 153 14.69 -9.69 0.95
N ASP A 154 14.00 -9.27 2.00
CA ASP A 154 13.82 -9.99 3.24
C ASP A 154 13.21 -11.40 3.03
N LEU A 155 12.21 -11.52 2.16
CA LEU A 155 11.60 -12.81 1.83
C LEU A 155 12.56 -13.71 1.04
N ALA A 156 13.27 -13.16 0.05
CA ALA A 156 14.24 -13.88 -0.75
C ALA A 156 15.42 -14.37 0.09
N ASP A 157 15.91 -13.56 1.02
CA ASP A 157 16.99 -13.91 1.95
C ASP A 157 16.57 -15.04 2.90
N ARG A 158 15.31 -15.01 3.39
CA ARG A 158 14.77 -16.06 4.27
C ARG A 158 14.56 -17.40 3.57
N LEU A 159 14.07 -17.38 2.33
CA LEU A 159 13.67 -18.60 1.61
C LEU A 159 14.73 -19.13 0.64
N HIS A 160 15.73 -18.31 0.31
CA HIS A 160 16.75 -18.56 -0.70
C HIS A 160 16.17 -18.86 -2.10
N ASP A 161 15.01 -18.27 -2.40
CA ASP A 161 14.31 -18.36 -3.69
C ASP A 161 13.94 -16.97 -4.20
N SER A 162 13.66 -16.85 -5.50
CA SER A 162 13.38 -15.56 -6.11
C SER A 162 12.01 -15.04 -5.72
N ALA A 163 11.93 -13.80 -5.23
CA ALA A 163 10.70 -13.12 -4.85
C ALA A 163 10.39 -11.99 -5.83
N SER A 164 9.14 -11.85 -6.26
CA SER A 164 8.75 -10.83 -7.24
C SER A 164 7.41 -10.19 -6.92
N LEU A 165 7.20 -8.98 -7.45
CA LEU A 165 5.93 -8.26 -7.49
C LEU A 165 5.54 -8.02 -8.95
N ALA A 166 4.27 -8.21 -9.26
CA ALA A 166 3.71 -7.89 -10.57
C ALA A 166 2.32 -7.24 -10.47
N ILE A 167 1.94 -6.58 -11.55
CA ILE A 167 0.62 -5.98 -11.76
C ILE A 167 -0.03 -6.57 -13.01
N LEU A 168 -1.36 -6.45 -13.15
CA LEU A 168 -2.03 -6.74 -14.42
C LEU A 168 -1.82 -5.61 -15.42
N ALA A 169 -1.50 -5.95 -16.66
CA ALA A 169 -1.32 -5.04 -17.78
C ALA A 169 -2.01 -5.62 -19.03
N GLY A 170 -3.32 -5.40 -19.16
CA GLY A 170 -4.13 -6.09 -20.16
C GLY A 170 -4.46 -7.51 -19.70
N ASP A 171 -4.22 -8.49 -20.57
CA ASP A 171 -4.34 -9.94 -20.33
C ASP A 171 -3.03 -10.57 -19.78
N GLU A 172 -1.99 -9.77 -19.62
CA GLU A 172 -0.68 -10.17 -19.12
C GLU A 172 -0.44 -9.65 -17.69
N ILE A 173 0.51 -10.29 -17.01
CA ILE A 173 1.20 -9.69 -15.86
C ILE A 173 2.41 -8.88 -16.32
N GLN A 174 2.76 -7.84 -15.60
CA GLN A 174 4.02 -7.12 -15.76
C GLN A 174 4.78 -7.09 -14.43
N TYR A 175 6.03 -7.57 -14.43
CA TYR A 175 6.90 -7.50 -13.25
C TYR A 175 7.32 -6.07 -12.97
N THR A 176 7.13 -5.62 -11.73
CA THR A 176 7.45 -4.25 -11.31
C THR A 176 8.54 -4.19 -10.23
N ALA A 177 8.74 -5.28 -9.48
CA ALA A 177 9.91 -5.47 -8.62
C ALA A 177 10.33 -6.94 -8.57
N ARG A 178 11.62 -7.21 -8.37
CA ARG A 178 12.16 -8.57 -8.27
C ARG A 178 13.46 -8.59 -7.46
N VAL A 179 13.60 -9.60 -6.61
CA VAL A 179 14.86 -9.99 -5.98
C VAL A 179 15.16 -11.43 -6.39
N ALA A 180 16.25 -11.61 -7.13
CA ALA A 180 16.65 -12.91 -7.65
C ALA A 180 17.64 -13.58 -6.68
N ALA A 181 17.27 -14.75 -6.15
CA ALA A 181 18.17 -15.56 -5.31
C ALA A 181 18.81 -16.73 -6.07
N SER A 182 18.25 -17.12 -7.23
CA SER A 182 18.69 -18.29 -8.00
C SER A 182 18.24 -18.17 -9.47
N ARG A 183 19.08 -18.65 -10.39
CA ARG A 183 18.75 -18.72 -11.84
C ARG A 183 18.09 -20.06 -12.12
N ILE A 184 16.78 -20.11 -11.93
CA ILE A 184 15.98 -21.34 -12.09
C ILE A 184 15.28 -21.40 -13.46
N MET A 185 15.08 -20.24 -14.10
CA MET A 185 14.38 -20.12 -15.38
C MET A 185 15.36 -19.98 -16.53
N SER A 186 15.05 -20.57 -17.69
CA SER A 186 15.73 -20.31 -18.95
C SER A 186 15.47 -18.88 -19.45
N VAL A 187 14.28 -18.33 -19.15
CA VAL A 187 13.89 -16.95 -19.46
C VAL A 187 14.42 -15.99 -18.40
N ASN A 188 15.15 -14.95 -18.84
CA ASN A 188 15.62 -13.88 -17.98
C ASN A 188 14.47 -12.93 -17.60
N ILE A 189 13.80 -13.19 -16.47
CA ILE A 189 12.77 -12.29 -15.94
C ILE A 189 13.43 -11.08 -15.26
N THR A 190 13.28 -9.92 -15.88
CA THR A 190 13.64 -8.61 -15.31
C THR A 190 12.39 -7.76 -15.06
N VAL A 191 12.54 -6.65 -14.32
CA VAL A 191 11.49 -5.63 -14.24
C VAL A 191 11.09 -5.18 -15.64
N GLY A 192 9.78 -5.04 -15.87
CA GLY A 192 9.18 -4.74 -17.16
C GLY A 192 8.77 -5.96 -17.99
N THR A 193 9.30 -7.15 -17.69
CA THR A 193 8.94 -8.41 -18.35
C THR A 193 7.44 -8.65 -18.23
N ARG A 194 6.83 -9.15 -19.31
CA ARG A 194 5.42 -9.52 -19.34
C ARG A 194 5.24 -11.01 -19.60
N LEU A 195 4.23 -11.60 -18.99
CA LEU A 195 3.87 -13.00 -19.14
C LEU A 195 2.35 -13.17 -19.14
N PRO A 196 1.80 -14.22 -19.79
CA PRO A 196 0.36 -14.46 -19.79
C PRO A 196 -0.18 -14.67 -18.37
N ALA A 197 -1.29 -14.00 -18.03
CA ALA A 197 -1.84 -14.10 -16.67
C ALA A 197 -2.37 -15.51 -16.36
N TYR A 198 -2.94 -16.22 -17.34
CA TYR A 198 -3.54 -17.53 -17.15
C TYR A 198 -2.55 -18.63 -16.72
N ALA A 199 -1.29 -18.51 -17.15
CA ALA A 199 -0.24 -19.50 -16.92
C ALA A 199 0.69 -19.14 -15.74
N THR A 200 0.37 -18.09 -14.96
CA THR A 200 1.22 -17.63 -13.86
C THR A 200 0.45 -17.56 -12.55
N SER A 201 1.12 -17.89 -11.42
CA SER A 201 0.51 -17.77 -10.08
C SER A 201 0.12 -16.32 -9.78
N LEU A 202 0.99 -15.36 -10.12
CA LEU A 202 0.73 -13.92 -10.01
C LEU A 202 -0.53 -13.51 -10.78
N GLY A 203 -0.66 -13.96 -12.04
CA GLY A 203 -1.81 -13.65 -12.87
C GLY A 203 -3.10 -14.23 -12.31
N ARG A 204 -3.10 -15.52 -11.95
CA ARG A 204 -4.25 -16.19 -11.35
C ARG A 204 -4.75 -15.49 -10.09
N VAL A 205 -3.86 -15.10 -9.19
CA VAL A 205 -4.22 -14.33 -7.98
C VAL A 205 -4.92 -13.02 -8.34
N MET A 206 -4.36 -12.26 -9.29
CA MET A 206 -4.92 -10.96 -9.65
C MET A 206 -6.26 -11.10 -10.39
N VAL A 207 -6.39 -12.06 -11.33
CA VAL A 207 -7.64 -12.31 -12.06
C VAL A 207 -8.72 -12.88 -11.14
N ALA A 208 -8.38 -13.79 -10.22
CA ALA A 208 -9.31 -14.30 -9.21
C ALA A 208 -9.85 -13.17 -8.30
N GLY A 209 -9.02 -12.14 -8.06
CA GLY A 209 -9.39 -10.93 -7.33
C GLY A 209 -10.32 -9.97 -8.07
N LEU A 210 -10.54 -10.14 -9.38
CA LEU A 210 -11.48 -9.34 -10.16
C LEU A 210 -12.94 -9.80 -9.93
N PRO A 211 -13.92 -8.89 -10.11
CA PRO A 211 -15.32 -9.29 -10.24
C PRO A 211 -15.49 -10.34 -11.35
N ALA A 212 -16.37 -11.32 -11.14
CA ALA A 212 -16.54 -12.45 -12.08
C ALA A 212 -16.83 -11.98 -13.52
N ALA A 213 -17.59 -10.89 -13.68
CA ALA A 213 -17.91 -10.29 -14.98
C ALA A 213 -16.69 -9.74 -15.75
N GLU A 214 -15.60 -9.41 -15.04
CA GLU A 214 -14.38 -8.85 -15.62
C GLU A 214 -13.33 -9.92 -15.98
N ARG A 215 -13.58 -11.19 -15.65
CA ARG A 215 -12.63 -12.29 -15.89
C ARG A 215 -12.64 -12.81 -17.32
N GLY A 216 -13.75 -12.59 -18.06
CA GLY A 216 -13.96 -13.13 -19.41
C GLY A 216 -12.78 -12.94 -20.38
N PRO A 217 -12.15 -11.75 -20.47
CA PRO A 217 -10.98 -11.54 -21.33
C PRO A 217 -9.81 -12.50 -21.06
N PHE A 218 -9.59 -12.87 -19.79
CA PHE A 218 -8.49 -13.75 -19.37
C PHE A 218 -8.76 -15.24 -19.60
N LEU A 219 -9.98 -15.60 -20.03
CA LEU A 219 -10.38 -16.97 -20.35
C LEU A 219 -10.32 -17.26 -21.85
N THR A 220 -9.72 -16.36 -22.63
CA THR A 220 -9.59 -16.47 -24.09
C THR A 220 -8.12 -16.44 -24.51
N GLY A 221 -7.80 -16.92 -25.72
CA GLY A 221 -6.41 -16.91 -26.21
C GLY A 221 -5.45 -17.82 -25.42
N LEU A 222 -5.98 -18.91 -24.85
CA LEU A 222 -5.19 -19.83 -24.04
C LEU A 222 -4.36 -20.75 -24.93
N HIS A 223 -3.04 -20.67 -24.80
CA HIS A 223 -2.09 -21.50 -25.56
C HIS A 223 -1.29 -22.41 -24.61
N ALA A 224 -1.03 -23.63 -25.06
CA ALA A 224 -0.16 -24.54 -24.31
C ALA A 224 1.29 -24.04 -24.38
N LEU A 225 1.85 -23.66 -23.23
CA LEU A 225 3.26 -23.27 -23.10
C LEU A 225 4.11 -24.50 -22.71
N THR A 226 3.49 -25.42 -21.98
CA THR A 226 4.00 -26.74 -21.62
C THR A 226 2.86 -27.76 -21.71
N PRO A 227 3.15 -29.08 -21.57
CA PRO A 227 2.11 -30.10 -21.48
C PRO A 227 1.16 -29.95 -20.27
N HIS A 228 1.54 -29.14 -19.27
CA HIS A 228 0.78 -28.92 -18.04
C HIS A 228 -0.12 -27.68 -18.08
N THR A 229 0.07 -26.79 -19.07
CA THR A 229 -0.67 -25.54 -19.14
C THR A 229 -2.18 -25.77 -19.26
N VAL A 230 -2.97 -25.15 -18.39
CA VAL A 230 -4.44 -25.16 -18.51
C VAL A 230 -4.86 -24.31 -19.71
N THR A 231 -5.40 -24.96 -20.74
CA THR A 231 -5.88 -24.29 -21.97
C THR A 231 -7.40 -24.34 -22.16
N ASP A 232 -8.13 -25.04 -21.31
CA ASP A 232 -9.60 -25.05 -21.33
C ASP A 232 -10.17 -23.87 -20.52
N PRO A 233 -10.99 -22.99 -21.12
CA PRO A 233 -11.57 -21.84 -20.43
C PRO A 233 -12.39 -22.19 -19.19
N ALA A 234 -13.14 -23.31 -19.20
CA ALA A 234 -13.95 -23.73 -18.07
C ALA A 234 -13.09 -24.25 -16.91
N ALA A 235 -12.05 -25.04 -17.22
CA ALA A 235 -11.06 -25.47 -16.24
C ALA A 235 -10.31 -24.29 -15.61
N LEU A 236 -9.88 -23.31 -16.42
CA LEU A 236 -9.23 -22.11 -15.90
C LEU A 236 -10.16 -21.30 -15.01
N ALA A 237 -11.45 -21.16 -15.38
CA ALA A 237 -12.44 -20.48 -14.55
C ALA A 237 -12.59 -21.16 -13.18
N ALA A 238 -12.67 -22.49 -13.14
CA ALA A 238 -12.72 -23.26 -11.90
C ALA A 238 -11.46 -23.04 -11.03
N VAL A 239 -10.27 -23.07 -11.64
CA VAL A 239 -9.01 -22.76 -10.95
C VAL A 239 -9.02 -21.35 -10.34
N LEU A 240 -9.57 -20.35 -11.05
CA LEU A 240 -9.66 -18.99 -10.53
C LEU A 240 -10.64 -18.87 -9.36
N ASP A 241 -11.70 -19.68 -9.33
CA ASP A 241 -12.60 -19.75 -8.19
C ASP A 241 -11.92 -20.39 -6.97
N ASP A 242 -11.19 -21.49 -7.17
CA ASP A 242 -10.38 -22.12 -6.11
C ASP A 242 -9.34 -21.15 -5.54
N VAL A 243 -8.66 -20.39 -6.40
CA VAL A 243 -7.69 -19.37 -5.98
C VAL A 243 -8.36 -18.27 -5.16
N ARG A 244 -9.59 -17.88 -5.51
CA ARG A 244 -10.32 -16.86 -4.75
C ARG A 244 -10.68 -17.36 -3.36
N GLU A 245 -11.09 -18.62 -3.22
CA GLU A 245 -11.42 -19.23 -1.93
C GLU A 245 -10.17 -19.48 -1.08
N ALA A 246 -9.10 -20.00 -1.68
CA ALA A 246 -7.85 -20.31 -1.00
C ALA A 246 -7.05 -19.07 -0.60
N GLY A 247 -7.19 -17.95 -1.34
CA GLY A 247 -6.47 -16.71 -1.11
C GLY A 247 -5.02 -16.72 -1.62
N TYR A 248 -4.62 -17.74 -2.37
CA TYR A 248 -3.32 -17.87 -3.03
C TYR A 248 -3.47 -18.67 -4.32
N ALA A 249 -2.48 -18.58 -5.22
CA ALA A 249 -2.37 -19.48 -6.37
C ALA A 249 -1.03 -20.18 -6.36
N LEU A 250 -1.04 -21.48 -6.62
CA LEU A 250 0.15 -22.27 -6.93
C LEU A 250 0.06 -22.70 -8.39
N VAL A 251 1.18 -22.54 -9.11
CA VAL A 251 1.31 -22.99 -10.49
C VAL A 251 2.56 -23.84 -10.60
N ASP A 252 2.42 -25.04 -11.14
CA ASP A 252 3.46 -26.05 -11.24
C ASP A 252 3.68 -26.48 -12.69
N GLY A 253 4.80 -26.07 -13.28
CA GLY A 253 5.22 -26.50 -14.61
C GLY A 253 4.40 -25.93 -15.78
N GLU A 254 3.45 -25.02 -15.56
CA GLU A 254 2.56 -24.54 -16.65
C GLU A 254 3.17 -23.47 -17.54
N LEU A 255 4.10 -22.67 -17.03
CA LEU A 255 4.81 -21.64 -17.78
C LEU A 255 6.08 -22.21 -18.42
N GLU A 256 6.84 -22.99 -17.65
CA GLU A 256 8.09 -23.61 -18.03
C GLU A 256 8.21 -24.92 -17.24
N GLU A 257 8.65 -26.01 -17.88
CA GLU A 257 8.87 -27.28 -17.19
C GLU A 257 9.94 -27.10 -16.11
N GLY A 258 9.71 -27.69 -14.93
CA GLY A 258 10.63 -27.53 -13.81
C GLY A 258 10.44 -26.22 -13.02
N LEU A 259 9.58 -25.30 -13.44
CA LEU A 259 9.27 -24.08 -12.69
C LEU A 259 8.04 -24.26 -11.80
N ARG A 260 8.17 -23.91 -10.53
CA ARG A 260 7.03 -23.79 -9.59
C ARG A 260 6.97 -22.39 -9.00
N SER A 261 5.75 -21.88 -8.83
CA SER A 261 5.55 -20.61 -8.15
C SER A 261 4.29 -20.59 -7.30
N ILE A 262 4.34 -19.87 -6.19
CA ILE A 262 3.20 -19.62 -5.30
C ILE A 262 3.06 -18.11 -5.08
N ALA A 263 1.84 -17.60 -5.21
CA ALA A 263 1.56 -16.16 -5.17
C ALA A 263 0.44 -15.82 -4.18
N ALA A 264 0.51 -14.61 -3.61
CA ALA A 264 -0.49 -14.03 -2.73
C ALA A 264 -0.87 -12.62 -3.19
N PRO A 265 -2.12 -12.16 -2.95
CA PRO A 265 -2.59 -10.85 -3.39
C PRO A 265 -1.97 -9.73 -2.56
N VAL A 266 -1.79 -8.56 -3.18
CA VAL A 266 -1.55 -7.29 -2.51
C VAL A 266 -2.75 -6.38 -2.76
N ARG A 267 -3.45 -6.03 -1.67
CA ARG A 267 -4.69 -5.25 -1.69
C ARG A 267 -4.45 -3.80 -1.32
N ASP A 268 -5.16 -2.90 -2.01
CA ASP A 268 -5.21 -1.50 -1.61
C ASP A 268 -6.14 -1.30 -0.40
N ARG A 269 -6.25 -0.05 0.08
CA ARG A 269 -7.10 0.29 1.23
C ARG A 269 -8.60 -0.02 1.05
N THR A 270 -9.06 -0.22 -0.19
CA THR A 270 -10.44 -0.58 -0.52
C THR A 270 -10.67 -2.09 -0.51
N GLY A 271 -9.62 -2.88 -0.30
CA GLY A 271 -9.66 -4.36 -0.32
C GLY A 271 -9.50 -4.95 -1.72
N ARG A 272 -9.42 -4.11 -2.76
CA ARG A 272 -9.19 -4.54 -4.15
C ARG A 272 -7.75 -4.99 -4.35
N VAL A 273 -7.57 -6.10 -5.05
CA VAL A 273 -6.24 -6.60 -5.46
C VAL A 273 -5.66 -5.66 -6.51
N VAL A 274 -4.50 -5.07 -6.23
CA VAL A 274 -3.81 -4.11 -7.13
C VAL A 274 -2.49 -4.64 -7.66
N ALA A 275 -1.96 -5.68 -7.03
CA ALA A 275 -0.76 -6.39 -7.43
C ALA A 275 -0.78 -7.80 -6.83
N ALA A 276 0.19 -8.63 -7.19
CA ALA A 276 0.48 -9.88 -6.51
C ALA A 276 1.97 -10.01 -6.23
N VAL A 277 2.31 -10.69 -5.14
CA VAL A 277 3.68 -11.10 -4.82
C VAL A 277 3.80 -12.61 -4.97
N ASN A 278 4.96 -13.09 -5.42
CA ASN A 278 5.21 -14.52 -5.50
C ASN A 278 6.61 -14.91 -5.05
N VAL A 279 6.77 -16.20 -4.81
CA VAL A 279 8.06 -16.89 -4.74
C VAL A 279 8.11 -17.89 -5.89
N ALA A 280 9.21 -17.89 -6.63
CA ALA A 280 9.46 -18.80 -7.74
C ALA A 280 10.70 -19.67 -7.46
N MET A 281 10.57 -20.96 -7.70
CA MET A 281 11.57 -21.98 -7.40
C MET A 281 11.56 -23.12 -8.42
N HIS A 282 12.58 -23.99 -8.36
CA HIS A 282 12.65 -25.17 -9.21
C HIS A 282 11.79 -26.24 -8.57
N SER A 283 11.00 -26.97 -9.35
CA SER A 283 10.04 -27.96 -8.84
C SER A 283 10.69 -29.10 -8.07
N SER A 284 11.99 -29.34 -8.27
CA SER A 284 12.77 -30.32 -7.49
C SER A 284 13.15 -29.88 -6.07
N ARG A 285 13.03 -28.57 -5.74
CA ARG A 285 13.43 -28.06 -4.41
C ARG A 285 12.44 -28.39 -3.30
N ARG A 286 11.14 -28.33 -3.61
CA ARG A 286 10.03 -28.55 -2.67
C ARG A 286 8.91 -29.28 -3.39
N THR A 287 8.04 -30.02 -2.69
CA THR A 287 6.77 -30.52 -3.23
C THR A 287 5.69 -29.43 -3.23
N VAL A 288 4.52 -29.71 -3.80
CA VAL A 288 3.38 -28.76 -3.79
C VAL A 288 2.94 -28.49 -2.36
N GLU A 289 2.85 -29.54 -1.54
CA GLU A 289 2.47 -29.49 -0.14
C GLU A 289 3.48 -28.65 0.67
N GLN A 290 4.78 -28.84 0.43
CA GLN A 290 5.84 -28.07 1.07
C GLN A 290 5.82 -26.59 0.67
N CYS A 291 5.44 -26.25 -0.56
CA CYS A 291 5.22 -24.84 -0.92
C CYS A 291 4.10 -24.22 -0.09
N VAL A 292 3.03 -24.97 0.17
CA VAL A 292 1.91 -24.47 0.98
C VAL A 292 2.25 -24.43 2.47
N SER A 293 2.93 -25.44 3.01
CA SER A 293 3.28 -25.46 4.45
C SER A 293 4.41 -24.52 4.82
N ASP A 294 5.44 -24.41 3.96
CA ASP A 294 6.72 -23.80 4.34
C ASP A 294 6.94 -22.43 3.68
N VAL A 295 6.31 -22.14 2.53
CA VAL A 295 6.54 -20.89 1.78
C VAL A 295 5.36 -19.93 1.94
N LEU A 296 4.12 -20.43 1.85
CA LEU A 296 2.92 -19.60 1.92
C LEU A 296 2.80 -18.75 3.20
N PRO A 297 3.17 -19.23 4.41
CA PRO A 297 3.09 -18.39 5.61
C PRO A 297 3.99 -17.16 5.53
N HIS A 298 5.22 -17.33 5.06
CA HIS A 298 6.17 -16.22 4.89
C HIS A 298 5.76 -15.27 3.76
N LEU A 299 5.26 -15.81 2.65
CA LEU A 299 4.73 -15.02 1.54
C LEU A 299 3.51 -14.19 1.97
N SER A 300 2.56 -14.79 2.69
CA SER A 300 1.37 -14.11 3.20
C SER A 300 1.71 -13.02 4.21
N ALA A 301 2.67 -13.28 5.11
CA ALA A 301 3.17 -12.26 6.03
C ALA A 301 3.82 -11.09 5.29
N THR A 302 4.60 -11.39 4.24
CA THR A 302 5.24 -10.38 3.38
C THR A 302 4.20 -9.54 2.63
N ALA A 303 3.19 -10.17 2.05
CA ALA A 303 2.07 -9.48 1.41
C ALA A 303 1.34 -8.55 2.39
N GLY A 304 1.04 -9.04 3.61
CA GLY A 304 0.40 -8.23 4.66
C GLY A 304 1.23 -7.03 5.11
N ALA A 305 2.57 -7.17 5.18
CA ALA A 305 3.47 -6.06 5.48
C ALA A 305 3.47 -5.00 4.36
N ILE A 306 3.51 -5.43 3.10
CA ILE A 306 3.41 -4.54 1.93
C ILE A 306 2.06 -3.80 1.94
N GLU A 307 0.95 -4.51 2.22
CA GLU A 307 -0.38 -3.91 2.32
C GLU A 307 -0.48 -2.88 3.45
N ALA A 308 0.18 -3.12 4.59
CA ALA A 308 0.20 -2.18 5.71
C ALA A 308 0.88 -0.86 5.31
N ASP A 309 2.05 -0.94 4.69
CA ASP A 309 2.78 0.24 4.19
C ASP A 309 2.03 0.94 3.06
N LEU A 310 1.44 0.17 2.14
CA LEU A 310 0.61 0.70 1.05
C LEU A 310 -0.61 1.44 1.58
N ARG A 311 -1.26 0.96 2.65
CA ARG A 311 -2.40 1.64 3.28
C ARG A 311 -2.00 2.98 3.91
N ILE A 312 -0.80 3.04 4.51
CA ILE A 312 -0.25 4.27 5.10
C ILE A 312 0.06 5.30 4.00
N ALA A 313 0.84 4.91 2.98
CA ALA A 313 1.17 5.78 1.84
C ALA A 313 -0.09 6.20 1.06
N GLY A 314 -1.02 5.26 0.91
CA GLY A 314 -2.30 5.40 0.25
C GLY A 314 -3.31 6.30 0.96
N ARG A 315 -3.07 6.74 2.20
CA ARG A 315 -4.05 7.52 2.97
C ARG A 315 -4.31 8.90 2.37
N PHE A 316 -3.26 9.53 1.83
CA PHE A 316 -3.33 10.90 1.26
C PHE A 316 -2.91 10.97 -0.20
N THR A 317 -2.33 9.89 -0.74
CA THR A 317 -1.92 9.79 -2.14
C THR A 317 -2.40 8.48 -2.74
N ARG A 318 -2.34 8.33 -4.06
CA ARG A 318 -2.45 7.03 -4.73
C ARG A 318 -1.05 6.66 -5.18
N PRO A 319 -0.34 5.76 -4.48
CA PRO A 319 0.98 5.30 -4.88
C PRO A 319 0.93 4.77 -6.32
N PRO A 320 1.80 5.24 -7.23
CA PRO A 320 1.90 4.68 -8.56
C PRO A 320 2.23 3.18 -8.48
N LEU A 321 1.60 2.39 -9.34
CA LEU A 321 1.82 0.93 -9.40
C LEU A 321 3.11 0.56 -10.15
N THR A 322 3.71 1.52 -10.86
CA THR A 322 4.93 1.43 -11.66
C THR A 322 5.85 2.58 -11.34
#